data_AF-A0A519J2W0-F1
#
_entry.id   AF-A0A519J2W0-F1
#
_cell.length_a   1.000
_cell.length_b   1.000
_cell.length_c   1.000
_cell.angle_alpha   90.00
_cell.angle_beta   90.00
_cell.angle_gamma   90.00
#
_symmetry.space_group_name_H-M   'P 1'
#
loop_
_entity.id
_entity.type
_entity.pdbx_description
1 polymer ?
#
loop_
_entity_poly.entity_id
_entity_poly.type
_entity_poly.pdbx_seq_one_letter_code
_entity_poly.pdbx_strand_id
1 'polypeptide(L)'
;MRKVHLWISLIVGIAVWGAYFAHFVQGLRAGETGGLLWWFLGALVVTVVAETLATGAVAWLFRRRSRTLDDGPTLQAALKASHVALMLLVALVLAAAGALALAAALGWSLDLGGARGQVIAANALLAMVVIAELTRAGLTLALLPRR
;
A
#
# COMPACT_ATOMS: atom_id res chain seq x y z
N MET A 1 11.09 -7.12 -18.27
CA MET A 1 11.18 -7.71 -16.91
C MET A 1 10.49 -6.81 -15.88
N ARG A 2 10.97 -5.58 -15.67
CA ARG A 2 10.48 -4.66 -14.63
C ARG A 2 9.00 -4.26 -14.76
N LYS A 3 8.51 -3.95 -15.97
CA LYS A 3 7.10 -3.56 -16.21
C LYS A 3 6.09 -4.65 -15.80
N VAL A 4 6.35 -5.91 -16.15
CA VAL A 4 5.46 -7.03 -15.82
C VAL A 4 5.44 -7.29 -14.31
N HIS A 5 6.61 -7.31 -13.67
CA HIS A 5 6.70 -7.47 -12.22
C HIS A 5 5.98 -6.34 -11.46
N LEU A 6 6.17 -5.08 -11.88
CA LEU A 6 5.47 -3.94 -11.29
C LEU A 6 3.94 -4.02 -11.47
N TRP A 7 3.45 -4.49 -12.62
CA TRP A 7 2.01 -4.73 -12.82
C TRP A 7 1.49 -5.83 -11.90
N ILE A 8 2.25 -6.92 -11.74
CA ILE A 8 1.85 -8.01 -10.83
C ILE A 8 1.79 -7.49 -9.39
N SER A 9 2.83 -6.80 -8.90
CA SER A 9 2.83 -6.24 -7.55
C SER A 9 1.70 -5.22 -7.35
N LEU A 10 1.41 -4.38 -8.35
CA LEU A 10 0.28 -3.44 -8.29
C LEU A 10 -1.08 -4.17 -8.20
N ILE A 11 -1.31 -5.18 -9.05
CA ILE A 11 -2.57 -5.93 -9.06
C ILE A 11 -2.74 -6.72 -7.76
N VAL A 12 -1.69 -7.41 -7.31
CA VAL A 12 -1.69 -8.16 -6.04
C VAL A 12 -1.96 -7.22 -4.88
N GLY A 13 -1.29 -6.06 -4.83
CA GLY A 13 -1.53 -5.04 -3.81
C GLY A 13 -2.98 -4.56 -3.80
N ILE A 14 -3.54 -4.20 -4.96
CA ILE A 14 -4.94 -3.77 -5.06
C ILE A 14 -5.90 -4.87 -4.62
N ALA A 15 -5.68 -6.11 -5.06
CA ALA A 15 -6.57 -7.22 -4.77
C ALA A 15 -6.56 -7.60 -3.27
N VAL A 16 -5.36 -7.79 -2.70
CA VAL A 16 -5.21 -8.24 -1.31
C VAL A 16 -5.64 -7.15 -0.33
N TRP A 17 -5.13 -5.93 -0.50
CA TRP A 17 -5.50 -4.82 0.39
C TRP A 17 -6.95 -4.38 0.18
N GLY A 18 -7.45 -4.41 -1.06
CA GLY A 18 -8.85 -4.12 -1.36
C GLY A 18 -9.80 -5.11 -0.66
N ALA A 19 -9.50 -6.41 -0.72
CA ALA A 19 -10.27 -7.43 -0.02
C ALA A 19 -10.22 -7.25 1.50
N TYR A 20 -9.02 -7.00 2.05
CA TYR A 20 -8.84 -6.74 3.48
C TYR A 20 -9.64 -5.51 3.94
N PHE A 21 -9.53 -4.38 3.24
CA PHE A 21 -10.25 -3.15 3.62
C PHE A 21 -11.76 -3.28 3.42
N ALA A 22 -12.23 -4.03 2.41
CA ALA A 22 -13.65 -4.34 2.26
C ALA A 22 -14.17 -5.11 3.48
N HIS A 23 -13.45 -6.14 3.93
CA HIS A 23 -13.79 -6.89 5.14
C HIS A 23 -13.76 -6.01 6.40
N PHE A 24 -12.73 -5.15 6.54
CA PHE A 24 -12.64 -4.21 7.66
C PHE A 24 -13.82 -3.23 7.71
N VAL A 25 -14.21 -2.63 6.58
CA VAL A 25 -15.36 -1.71 6.51
C VAL A 25 -16.67 -2.44 6.82
N GLN A 26 -16.83 -3.69 6.36
CA GLN A 26 -17.97 -4.52 6.71
C GLN A 26 -18.02 -4.82 8.21
N GLY A 27 -16.91 -5.23 8.81
CA GLY A 27 -16.81 -5.48 10.26
C GLY A 27 -17.10 -4.22 11.09
N LEU A 28 -16.57 -3.07 10.69
CA LEU A 28 -16.87 -1.79 11.34
C LEU A 28 -18.36 -1.43 11.34
N ARG A 29 -19.06 -1.72 10.23
CA ARG A 29 -20.51 -1.49 10.11
C ARG A 29 -21.31 -2.48 10.96
N ALA A 30 -20.84 -3.72 11.08
CA ALA A 30 -21.42 -4.74 11.95
C ALA A 30 -21.12 -4.53 13.44
N GLY A 31 -20.19 -3.63 13.78
CA GLY A 31 -19.71 -3.44 15.15
C GLY A 31 -18.73 -4.54 15.61
N GLU A 32 -18.27 -5.38 14.68
CA GLU A 32 -17.39 -6.50 14.95
C GLU A 32 -15.95 -6.13 14.61
N THR A 33 -15.07 -6.15 15.62
CA THR A 33 -13.62 -5.99 15.45
C THR A 33 -12.85 -7.29 15.72
N GLY A 34 -13.56 -8.36 16.09
CA GLY A 34 -13.00 -9.69 16.35
C GLY A 34 -12.41 -10.31 15.09
N GLY A 35 -11.26 -10.99 15.23
CA GLY A 35 -10.62 -11.71 14.12
C GLY A 35 -9.90 -10.83 13.09
N LEU A 36 -9.94 -9.49 13.21
CA LEU A 36 -9.27 -8.58 12.27
C LEU A 36 -7.76 -8.81 12.20
N LEU A 37 -7.16 -9.19 13.34
CA LEU A 37 -5.74 -9.56 13.40
C LEU A 37 -5.43 -10.73 12.47
N TRP A 38 -6.26 -11.77 12.47
CA TRP A 38 -6.04 -12.94 11.61
C TRP A 38 -6.23 -12.61 10.13
N TRP A 39 -7.19 -11.74 9.79
CA TRP A 39 -7.36 -11.22 8.44
C TRP A 39 -6.17 -10.36 8.00
N PHE A 40 -5.64 -9.53 8.89
CA PHE A 40 -4.44 -8.74 8.63
C PHE A 40 -3.21 -9.63 8.40
N LEU A 41 -2.98 -10.60 9.30
CA LEU A 41 -1.89 -11.56 9.17
C LEU A 41 -2.05 -12.41 7.89
N GLY A 42 -3.26 -12.84 7.57
CA GLY A 42 -3.57 -13.54 6.32
C GLY A 42 -3.25 -12.69 5.09
N ALA A 43 -3.70 -11.43 5.05
CA ALA A 43 -3.40 -10.49 3.97
C ALA A 43 -1.89 -10.24 3.84
N LEU A 44 -1.19 -10.10 4.96
CA LEU A 44 0.27 -9.94 4.98
C LEU A 44 0.98 -11.17 4.41
N VAL A 45 0.62 -12.37 4.89
CA VAL A 45 1.19 -13.64 4.39
C VAL A 45 0.92 -13.81 2.90
N VAL A 46 -0.33 -13.59 2.46
CA VAL A 46 -0.69 -13.68 1.04
C VAL A 46 0.10 -12.69 0.20
N THR A 47 0.25 -11.46 0.66
CA THR A 47 1.04 -10.43 -0.04
C THR A 47 2.49 -10.88 -0.17
N VAL A 48 3.14 -11.26 0.94
CA VAL A 48 4.54 -11.68 0.94
C VAL A 48 4.75 -12.91 0.06
N VAL A 49 3.89 -13.92 0.17
CA VAL A 49 3.98 -15.15 -0.65
C VAL A 49 3.76 -14.83 -2.12
N ALA A 50 2.73 -14.06 -2.46
CA ALA A 50 2.42 -13.69 -3.84
C ALA A 50 3.56 -12.88 -4.47
N GLU A 51 4.11 -11.91 -3.76
CA GLU A 51 5.25 -11.11 -4.24
C GLU A 51 6.51 -11.96 -4.40
N THR A 52 6.79 -12.85 -3.44
CA THR A 52 7.97 -13.74 -3.49
C THR A 52 7.86 -14.69 -4.69
N LEU A 53 6.70 -15.32 -4.88
CA LEU A 53 6.45 -16.23 -6.00
C LEU A 53 6.49 -15.51 -7.35
N ALA A 54 5.86 -14.33 -7.46
CA ALA A 54 5.88 -13.54 -8.68
C ALA A 54 7.30 -13.09 -9.05
N THR A 55 8.06 -12.59 -8.07
CA THR A 55 9.45 -12.17 -8.26
C THR A 55 10.33 -13.36 -8.65
N GLY A 56 10.18 -14.49 -7.94
CA GLY A 56 10.90 -15.72 -8.21
C GLY A 56 10.61 -16.30 -9.59
N ALA A 57 9.34 -16.34 -10.00
CA ALA A 57 8.92 -16.82 -11.31
C ALA A 57 9.50 -15.96 -12.45
N VAL A 58 9.47 -14.63 -12.30
CA VAL A 58 10.07 -13.71 -13.27
C VAL A 58 11.59 -13.91 -13.32
N ALA A 59 12.26 -14.03 -12.17
CA ALA A 59 13.70 -14.25 -12.11
C ALA A 59 14.12 -15.58 -12.76
N TRP A 60 13.35 -16.65 -12.53
CA TRP A 60 13.60 -17.98 -13.09
C TRP A 60 13.38 -18.03 -14.60
N LEU A 61 12.26 -17.48 -15.10
CA LEU A 61 11.91 -17.49 -16.53
C LEU A 61 12.90 -16.67 -17.38
N PHE A 62 13.46 -15.60 -16.81
CA PHE A 62 14.32 -14.66 -17.54
C PHE A 62 15.81 -14.76 -17.17
N ARG A 63 16.21 -15.83 -16.47
CA ARG A 63 17.57 -16.05 -15.95
C ARG A 63 18.69 -15.97 -17.00
N ARG A 64 18.37 -16.18 -18.30
CA ARG A 64 19.33 -16.13 -19.43
C ARG A 64 19.41 -14.77 -20.16
N ARG A 65 18.55 -13.79 -19.83
CA ARG A 65 18.50 -12.46 -20.49
C ARG A 65 18.99 -11.32 -19.59
N SER A 66 19.96 -11.57 -18.70
CA SER A 66 20.60 -10.53 -17.88
C SER A 66 21.51 -9.63 -18.75
N ARG A 67 20.89 -8.87 -19.64
CA ARG A 67 21.54 -7.78 -20.35
C ARG A 67 21.64 -6.64 -19.34
N THR A 68 22.87 -6.26 -19.02
CA THR A 68 23.34 -5.05 -18.34
C THR A 68 22.25 -4.21 -17.67
N LEU A 69 22.26 -4.23 -16.33
CA LEU A 69 21.63 -3.22 -15.48
C LEU A 69 22.20 -1.84 -15.83
N ASP A 70 21.69 -1.23 -16.89
CA ASP A 70 21.90 0.18 -17.16
C ASP A 70 20.68 0.72 -17.90
N ASP A 71 20.23 1.89 -17.46
CA ASP A 71 19.59 2.93 -18.27
C ASP A 71 18.89 3.89 -17.29
N GLY A 72 19.65 4.88 -16.83
CA GLY A 72 19.25 6.01 -15.96
C GLY A 72 17.78 6.48 -16.03
N PRO A 73 17.11 6.58 -17.20
CA PRO A 73 15.69 6.95 -17.27
C PRO A 73 14.74 6.04 -16.45
N THR A 74 15.01 4.74 -16.32
CA THR A 74 14.15 3.85 -15.52
C THR A 74 14.37 4.00 -14.02
N LEU A 75 15.59 4.37 -13.59
CA LEU A 75 15.90 4.69 -12.19
C LEU A 75 15.28 6.04 -11.81
N GLN A 76 15.42 7.04 -12.68
CA GLN A 76 14.81 8.36 -12.49
C GLN A 76 13.28 8.28 -12.38
N ALA A 77 12.62 7.45 -13.20
CA ALA A 77 11.18 7.21 -13.10
C ALA A 77 10.79 6.67 -11.71
N ALA A 78 11.55 5.70 -11.17
CA ALA A 78 11.29 5.12 -9.86
C ALA A 78 11.59 6.09 -8.71
N LEU A 79 12.66 6.89 -8.80
CA LEU A 79 12.98 7.92 -7.81
C LEU A 79 11.92 9.02 -7.79
N LYS A 80 11.48 9.51 -8.95
CA LYS A 80 10.41 10.50 -9.05
C LYS A 80 9.10 9.96 -8.48
N ALA A 81 8.73 8.73 -8.84
CA ALA A 81 7.54 8.09 -8.28
C ALA A 81 7.62 7.91 -6.76
N SER A 82 8.80 7.54 -6.23
CA SER A 82 9.03 7.40 -4.79
C SER A 82 8.97 8.73 -4.06
N HIS A 83 9.49 9.80 -4.66
CA HIS A 83 9.37 11.15 -4.10
C HIS A 83 7.91 11.62 -4.05
N VAL A 84 7.15 11.41 -5.13
CA VAL A 84 5.71 11.73 -5.14
C VAL A 84 4.95 10.92 -4.10
N ALA A 85 5.22 9.61 -3.99
CA ALA A 85 4.60 8.75 -2.99
C ALA A 85 4.92 9.19 -1.55
N LEU A 86 6.17 9.60 -1.28
CA LEU A 86 6.57 10.16 0.01
C LEU A 86 5.81 11.45 0.33
N MET A 87 5.74 12.38 -0.63
CA MET A 87 5.00 13.64 -0.45
C MET A 87 3.50 13.39 -0.25
N LEU A 88 2.93 12.40 -0.95
CA LEU A 88 1.56 11.97 -0.75
C LEU A 88 1.35 11.40 0.66
N LEU A 89 2.24 10.53 1.14
CA LEU A 89 2.16 9.98 2.50
C LEU A 89 2.22 11.09 3.55
N VAL A 90 3.14 12.05 3.38
CA VAL A 90 3.23 13.24 4.24
C VAL A 90 1.92 14.02 4.22
N ALA A 91 1.36 14.29 3.04
CA ALA A 91 0.10 15.02 2.91
C ALA A 91 -1.06 14.28 3.59
N LEU A 92 -1.16 12.95 3.45
CA LEU A 92 -2.17 12.12 4.10
C LEU A 92 -2.04 12.17 5.63
N VAL A 93 -0.83 12.07 6.16
CA VAL A 93 -0.57 12.16 7.60
C VAL A 93 -0.93 13.54 8.14
N LEU A 94 -0.55 14.61 7.44
CA LEU A 94 -0.90 15.98 7.82
C LEU A 94 -2.42 16.22 7.77
N ALA A 95 -3.10 15.69 6.76
CA ALA A 95 -4.55 15.75 6.66
C ALA A 95 -5.24 15.00 7.82
N ALA A 96 -4.76 13.80 8.16
CA ALA A 96 -5.28 13.03 9.29
C ALA A 96 -5.06 13.77 10.62
N ALA A 97 -3.86 14.31 10.84
CA ALA A 97 -3.55 15.11 12.03
C ALA A 97 -4.41 16.38 12.11
N GLY A 98 -4.58 17.09 11.00
CA GLY A 98 -5.43 18.27 10.91
C GLY A 98 -6.91 17.94 11.18
N ALA A 99 -7.42 16.83 10.66
CA ALA A 99 -8.77 16.37 10.94
C ALA A 99 -8.98 16.04 12.42
N LEU A 100 -8.03 15.37 13.06
CA LEU A 100 -8.07 15.09 14.50
C LEU A 100 -8.00 16.37 15.34
N ALA A 101 -7.14 17.31 14.97
CA ALA A 101 -7.03 18.61 15.66
C ALA A 101 -8.31 19.44 15.52
N LEU A 102 -8.93 19.46 14.33
CA LEU A 102 -10.22 20.11 14.10
C LEU A 102 -11.34 19.44 14.89
N ALA A 103 -11.41 18.11 14.90
CA ALA A 103 -12.38 17.37 15.70
C ALA A 103 -12.25 17.72 17.19
N ALA A 104 -11.02 17.75 17.72
CA ALA A 104 -10.76 18.15 19.10
C ALA A 104 -11.18 19.61 19.37
N ALA A 105 -10.89 20.53 18.45
CA ALA A 105 -11.30 21.94 18.58
C ALA A 105 -12.83 22.14 18.56
N LEU A 106 -13.56 21.27 17.85
CA LEU A 106 -15.04 21.25 17.79
C LEU A 106 -15.67 20.49 18.98
N GLY A 107 -14.87 19.96 19.90
CA GLY A 107 -15.34 19.16 21.04
C GLY A 107 -15.74 17.72 20.68
N TRP A 108 -15.40 17.23 19.48
CA TRP A 108 -15.61 15.84 19.10
C TRP A 108 -14.52 14.95 19.71
N SER A 109 -14.95 13.92 20.43
CA SER A 109 -14.07 12.93 21.05
C SER A 109 -14.04 11.65 20.22
N LEU A 110 -12.88 11.33 19.65
CA LEU A 110 -12.54 9.99 19.19
C LEU A 110 -11.78 9.28 20.31
N ASP A 111 -12.40 8.27 20.93
CA ASP A 111 -11.72 7.45 21.93
C ASP A 111 -10.68 6.55 21.23
N LEU A 112 -9.46 7.08 21.08
CA LEU A 112 -8.30 6.36 20.57
C LEU A 112 -7.63 5.49 21.65
N GLY A 113 -8.03 5.66 22.93
CA GLY A 113 -7.54 4.85 24.04
C GLY A 113 -8.21 3.48 24.08
N GLY A 114 -9.49 3.41 23.69
CA GLY A 114 -10.25 2.18 23.58
C GLY A 114 -9.83 1.28 22.42
N ALA A 115 -10.02 -0.03 22.58
CA ALA A 115 -9.61 -1.04 21.61
C ALA A 115 -10.16 -0.78 20.18
N ARG A 116 -11.41 -0.34 20.06
CA ARG A 116 -12.01 0.00 18.77
C ARG A 116 -11.30 1.18 18.09
N GLY A 117 -10.99 2.23 18.84
CA GLY A 117 -10.28 3.40 18.32
C GLY A 117 -8.86 3.06 17.88
N GLN A 118 -8.15 2.23 18.64
CA GLN A 118 -6.82 1.73 18.27
C GLN A 118 -6.84 0.94 16.96
N VAL A 119 -7.83 0.06 16.77
CA VAL A 119 -8.01 -0.70 15.52
C VAL A 119 -8.30 0.23 14.34
N ILE A 120 -9.15 1.24 14.53
CA ILE A 120 -9.45 2.23 13.48
C ILE A 120 -8.21 3.03 13.13
N ALA A 121 -7.46 3.51 14.12
CA ALA A 121 -6.23 4.27 13.92
C ALA A 121 -5.17 3.45 13.18
N ALA A 122 -4.93 2.20 13.59
CA ALA A 122 -3.99 1.30 12.93
C ALA A 122 -4.35 1.06 11.46
N ASN A 123 -5.63 0.84 11.16
CA ASN A 123 -6.11 0.64 9.80
C ASN A 123 -6.06 1.92 8.96
N ALA A 124 -6.27 3.09 9.55
CA ALA A 124 -6.10 4.37 8.88
C ALA A 124 -4.62 4.59 8.49
N LEU A 125 -3.69 4.32 9.41
CA LEU A 125 -2.24 4.36 9.13
C LEU A 125 -1.86 3.40 8.00
N LEU A 126 -2.34 2.15 8.08
CA LEU A 126 -2.11 1.16 7.04
C LEU A 126 -2.66 1.60 5.68
N ALA A 127 -3.86 2.17 5.65
CA ALA A 127 -4.47 2.67 4.42
C ALA A 127 -3.62 3.76 3.77
N MET A 128 -3.08 4.69 4.57
CA MET A 128 -2.18 5.74 4.06
C MET A 128 -0.92 5.15 3.43
N VAL A 129 -0.30 4.15 4.07
CA VAL A 129 0.87 3.45 3.54
C VAL A 129 0.53 2.71 2.25
N VAL A 130 -0.58 1.97 2.21
CA VAL A 130 -1.01 1.24 1.02
C VAL A 130 -1.30 2.19 -0.14
N ILE A 131 -2.01 3.30 0.10
CA ILE A 131 -2.30 4.32 -0.93
C ILE A 131 -0.99 4.90 -1.49
N ALA A 132 -0.05 5.24 -0.61
CA ALA A 132 1.25 5.77 -1.03
C ALA A 132 2.02 4.74 -1.87
N GLU A 133 2.01 3.47 -1.47
CA GLU A 133 2.75 2.41 -2.14
C GLU A 133 2.13 2.03 -3.51
N LEU A 134 0.80 1.94 -3.59
CA LEU A 134 0.10 1.74 -4.87
C LEU A 134 0.33 2.92 -5.82
N THR A 135 0.35 4.15 -5.28
CA THR A 135 0.69 5.35 -6.06
C THR A 135 2.13 5.27 -6.58
N ARG A 136 3.08 4.88 -5.73
CA ARG A 136 4.49 4.68 -6.12
C ARG A 136 4.61 3.68 -7.25
N ALA A 137 3.97 2.51 -7.11
CA ALA A 137 4.00 1.45 -8.10
C ALA A 137 3.34 1.89 -9.42
N GLY A 138 2.16 2.50 -9.35
CA GLY A 138 1.42 3.03 -10.50
C GLY A 138 2.17 4.13 -11.25
N LEU A 139 2.76 5.09 -10.55
CA LEU A 139 3.57 6.15 -11.16
C LEU A 139 4.87 5.61 -11.75
N THR A 140 5.50 4.63 -11.10
CA THR A 140 6.70 3.97 -11.67
C THR A 140 6.35 3.30 -13.00
N LEU A 141 5.19 2.65 -13.09
CA LEU A 141 4.66 2.07 -14.33
C LEU A 141 4.33 3.13 -15.39
N ALA A 142 3.70 4.23 -14.99
CA ALA A 142 3.28 5.30 -15.90
C ALA A 142 4.47 6.08 -16.49
N LEU A 143 5.55 6.26 -15.71
CA LEU A 143 6.75 7.00 -16.10
C LEU A 143 7.81 6.14 -16.79
N LEU A 144 7.60 4.83 -16.90
CA LEU A 144 8.49 3.95 -17.65
C LEU A 144 8.50 4.35 -19.14
N PRO A 145 9.68 4.58 -19.76
CA PRO A 145 9.78 4.95 -21.16
C PRO A 145 9.07 3.92 -22.06
N ARG A 146 8.17 4.39 -22.93
CA ARG A 146 7.54 3.58 -23.97
C ARG A 146 8.54 3.45 -25.13
N ARG A 147 9.40 2.43 -25.08
CA ARG A 147 10.18 1.99 -26.24
C ARG A 147 9.39 0.93 -26.99
#